data_AF-A0A015IH50-F1
#
_entry.id   AF-A0A015IH50-F1
#
_cell.length_a   1.000
_cell.length_b   1.000
_cell.length_c   1.000
_cell.angle_alpha   90.00
_cell.angle_beta   90.00
_cell.angle_gamma   90.00
#
_symmetry.space_group_name_H-M   'P 1'
#
loop_
_entity.id
_entity.type
_entity.pdbx_description
1 polymer ?
#
loop_
_entity_poly.entity_id
_entity_poly.type
_entity_poly.pdbx_seq_one_letter_code
_entity_poly.pdbx_strand_id
1 'polypeptide(L)'
;MDIFEPKYGVFKTSDYNLNLEERRSKYEKYKFILCKTCSNDIYIEDCYCTSCYDKETDLVKKGHMKFGPKFEFFETLDYNLDLEERRKKYMNYNNILCK
;
A
#
# COMPACT_ATOMS: atom_id res chain seq x y z
N MET A 1 -26.80 -10.96 -26.72
CA MET A 1 -26.84 -11.30 -25.29
C MET A 1 -25.52 -10.82 -24.73
N ASP A 2 -25.46 -9.57 -24.29
CA ASP A 2 -24.24 -8.99 -23.73
C ASP A 2 -23.98 -9.69 -22.41
N ILE A 3 -22.97 -10.55 -22.40
CA ILE A 3 -22.45 -11.13 -21.17
C ILE A 3 -21.96 -9.93 -20.37
N PHE A 4 -22.66 -9.60 -19.29
CA PHE A 4 -22.30 -8.54 -18.35
C PHE A 4 -21.07 -9.02 -17.58
N GLU A 5 -19.93 -9.07 -18.27
CA GLU A 5 -18.64 -9.36 -17.67
C GLU A 5 -18.42 -8.26 -16.65
N PRO A 6 -18.36 -8.57 -15.34
CA PRO A 6 -18.28 -7.51 -14.36
C PRO A 6 -16.91 -6.85 -14.54
N LYS A 7 -16.90 -5.53 -14.79
CA LYS A 7 -15.67 -4.74 -15.00
C LYS A 7 -14.96 -4.49 -13.66
N TYR A 8 -14.48 -5.57 -13.04
CA TYR A 8 -13.71 -5.50 -11.79
C TYR A 8 -12.26 -5.87 -11.98
N GLY A 9 -11.41 -5.19 -11.20
CA GLY A 9 -10.02 -5.53 -11.08
C GLY A 9 -9.85 -6.67 -10.08
N VAL A 10 -8.88 -7.56 -10.33
CA VAL A 10 -8.44 -8.53 -9.32
C VAL A 10 -7.10 -8.06 -8.76
N PHE A 11 -7.07 -7.79 -7.46
CA PHE A 11 -5.87 -7.39 -6.72
C PHE A 11 -5.12 -8.63 -6.22
N LYS A 12 -3.89 -8.80 -6.68
CA LYS A 12 -3.00 -9.92 -6.32
C LYS A 12 -1.99 -9.46 -5.28
N THR A 13 -1.47 -10.38 -4.47
CA THR A 13 -0.40 -10.08 -3.50
C THR A 13 0.85 -9.46 -4.15
N SER A 14 1.16 -9.85 -5.39
CA SER A 14 2.26 -9.26 -6.17
C SER A 14 2.08 -7.76 -6.43
N ASP A 15 0.87 -7.24 -6.34
CA ASP A 15 0.57 -5.83 -6.60
C ASP A 15 1.08 -4.93 -5.48
N TYR A 16 1.42 -5.49 -4.31
CA TYR A 16 2.13 -4.76 -3.26
C TYR A 16 3.58 -4.40 -3.63
N ASN A 17 4.15 -5.00 -4.68
CA ASN A 17 5.46 -4.58 -5.20
C ASN A 17 5.38 -3.25 -5.97
N LEU A 18 4.16 -2.82 -6.33
CA LEU A 18 3.90 -1.53 -6.95
C LEU A 18 3.73 -0.47 -5.86
N ASN A 19 4.22 0.74 -6.12
CA ASN A 19 3.92 1.89 -5.28
C ASN A 19 2.43 2.28 -5.39
N LEU A 20 1.97 3.19 -4.53
CA LEU A 20 0.54 3.57 -4.49
C LEU A 20 0.03 4.18 -5.81
N GLU A 21 0.85 5.00 -6.48
CA GLU A 21 0.51 5.64 -7.75
C GLU A 21 0.37 4.62 -8.88
N GLU A 22 1.33 3.69 -8.97
CA GLU A 22 1.30 2.58 -9.93
C GLU A 22 0.06 1.70 -9.74
N ARG A 23 -0.33 1.43 -8.48
CA ARG A 23 -1.56 0.67 -8.19
C ARG A 23 -2.81 1.42 -8.63
N ARG A 24 -2.89 2.72 -8.34
CA ARG A 24 -4.02 3.56 -8.78
C ARG A 24 -4.16 3.57 -10.30
N SER A 25 -3.06 3.81 -11.02
CA SER A 25 -3.07 3.77 -12.49
C SER A 25 -3.45 2.39 -13.02
N LYS A 26 -2.95 1.31 -12.43
CA LYS A 26 -3.30 -0.06 -12.83
C LYS A 26 -4.80 -0.34 -12.73
N TYR A 27 -5.47 0.23 -11.72
CA TYR A 27 -6.88 -0.05 -11.45
C TYR A 27 -7.87 1.05 -11.85
N GLU A 28 -7.42 2.17 -12.40
CA GLU A 28 -8.22 3.37 -12.71
C GLU A 28 -9.48 3.10 -13.55
N LYS A 29 -9.43 2.09 -14.43
CA LYS A 29 -10.52 1.74 -15.36
C LYS A 29 -11.58 0.82 -14.77
N TYR A 30 -11.36 0.25 -13.58
CA TYR A 30 -12.29 -0.70 -12.98
C TYR A 30 -13.25 0.01 -12.03
N LYS A 31 -14.51 -0.47 -12.01
CA LYS A 31 -15.54 0.09 -11.11
C LYS A 31 -15.33 -0.33 -9.66
N PHE A 32 -14.84 -1.54 -9.45
CA PHE A 32 -14.51 -2.10 -8.15
C PHE A 32 -13.32 -3.04 -8.29
N ILE A 33 -12.62 -3.30 -7.19
CA ILE A 33 -11.44 -4.16 -7.16
C ILE A 33 -11.69 -5.21 -6.09
N LEU A 34 -11.48 -6.48 -6.40
CA LEU A 34 -11.58 -7.59 -5.46
C LEU A 34 -10.20 -8.10 -5.07
N CYS A 35 -9.98 -8.27 -3.76
CA CYS A 35 -8.79 -8.95 -3.28
C CYS A 35 -8.82 -10.43 -3.69
N LYS A 36 -7.81 -10.91 -4.42
CA LYS A 36 -7.70 -12.33 -4.78
C LYS A 36 -7.65 -13.25 -3.56
N THR A 37 -7.11 -12.77 -2.44
CA THR A 37 -6.85 -13.59 -1.24
C THR A 37 -8.08 -13.78 -0.36
N CYS A 38 -8.88 -12.73 -0.18
CA CYS A 38 -10.01 -12.76 0.74
C CYS A 38 -11.36 -12.41 0.09
N SER A 39 -11.38 -12.12 -1.21
CA SER A 39 -12.57 -11.76 -1.98
C SER A 39 -13.32 -10.52 -1.49
N ASN A 40 -12.77 -9.76 -0.53
CA ASN A 40 -13.32 -8.48 -0.12
C ASN A 40 -13.04 -7.40 -1.15
N ASP A 41 -13.96 -6.44 -1.23
CA ASP A 41 -13.79 -5.21 -2.00
C ASP A 41 -12.62 -4.37 -1.48
N ILE A 42 -11.93 -3.73 -2.43
CA ILE A 42 -10.87 -2.77 -2.21
C ILE A 42 -11.33 -1.44 -2.80
N TYR A 43 -11.36 -0.40 -1.98
CA TYR A 43 -11.59 0.95 -2.45
C TYR A 43 -10.43 1.40 -3.32
N ILE A 44 -10.73 1.96 -4.50
CA ILE A 44 -9.71 2.42 -5.45
C ILE A 44 -8.82 3.54 -4.88
N GLU A 45 -9.34 4.33 -3.94
CA GLU A 45 -8.57 5.38 -3.28
C GLU A 45 -7.48 4.80 -2.37
N ASP A 46 -7.79 3.70 -1.68
CA ASP A 46 -6.87 2.97 -0.82
C ASP A 46 -5.86 2.17 -1.65
N CYS A 47 -6.30 1.46 -2.69
CA CYS A 47 -5.45 0.58 -3.51
C CYS A 47 -4.68 -0.49 -2.69
N TYR A 48 -5.19 -0.89 -1.53
CA TYR A 48 -4.74 -2.08 -0.79
C TYR A 48 -5.93 -2.73 -0.08
N CYS A 49 -5.81 -4.02 0.25
CA CYS A 49 -6.87 -4.70 0.99
C CYS A 49 -6.75 -4.42 2.50
N THR A 50 -7.66 -3.60 3.04
CA THR A 50 -7.76 -3.29 4.47
C THR A 50 -7.93 -4.54 5.32
N SER A 51 -8.81 -5.46 4.91
CA SER A 51 -9.02 -6.71 5.66
C SER A 51 -7.80 -7.61 5.73
N CYS A 52 -6.94 -7.62 4.69
CA CYS A 52 -5.67 -8.34 4.76
C CYS A 52 -4.64 -7.58 5.60
N TYR A 53 -4.61 -6.25 5.47
CA TYR A 53 -3.71 -5.38 6.23
C TYR A 53 -3.96 -5.47 7.74
N ASP A 54 -5.22 -5.51 8.17
CA ASP A 54 -5.59 -5.58 9.58
C ASP A 54 -5.17 -6.92 10.23
N LYS A 55 -5.16 -8.00 9.45
CA LYS A 55 -4.71 -9.34 9.88
C LYS A 55 -3.19 -9.50 9.86
N GLU A 56 -2.46 -8.68 9.11
CA GLU A 56 -1.00 -8.73 9.05
C GLU A 56 -0.41 -8.14 10.34
N THR A 57 0.47 -8.91 10.96
CA THR A 57 1.15 -8.57 12.22
C THR A 57 2.58 -8.09 12.00
N ASP A 58 3.20 -8.50 10.89
CA ASP A 58 4.52 -8.05 10.52
C ASP A 58 4.46 -6.60 10.03
N LEU A 59 5.03 -5.68 10.81
CA LEU A 59 5.01 -4.26 10.52
C LEU A 59 5.68 -3.93 9.17
N VAL A 60 6.73 -4.67 8.78
CA VAL A 60 7.42 -4.47 7.50
C VAL A 60 6.45 -4.82 6.37
N LYS A 61 5.73 -5.94 6.49
CA LYS A 61 4.70 -6.31 5.51
C LYS A 61 3.55 -5.32 5.50
N LYS A 62 3.08 -4.82 6.66
CA LYS A 62 2.05 -3.78 6.72
C LYS A 62 2.48 -2.50 5.99
N GLY A 63 3.71 -2.04 6.24
CA GLY A 63 4.29 -0.89 5.55
C GLY A 63 4.35 -1.12 4.04
N HIS A 64 4.80 -2.30 3.62
CA HIS A 64 4.84 -2.69 2.21
C HIS A 64 3.45 -2.72 1.56
N MET A 65 2.44 -3.26 2.25
CA MET A 65 1.07 -3.30 1.75
C MET A 65 0.47 -1.90 1.56
N LYS A 66 0.78 -0.99 2.48
CA LYS A 66 0.25 0.38 2.45
C LYS A 66 0.99 1.24 1.42
N PHE A 67 2.32 1.21 1.41
CA PHE A 67 3.15 2.17 0.68
C PHE A 67 3.85 1.61 -0.56
N GLY A 68 3.95 0.29 -0.68
CA GLY A 68 4.83 -0.38 -1.63
C GLY A 68 6.27 -0.46 -1.12
N PRO A 69 7.28 -0.64 -2.00
CA PRO A 69 8.66 -0.94 -1.58
C PRO A 69 9.45 0.24 -1.00
N LYS A 70 9.00 1.49 -1.19
CA LYS A 70 9.75 2.70 -0.77
C LYS A 70 9.16 3.34 0.49
N PHE A 71 9.46 2.77 1.64
CA PHE A 71 9.12 3.34 2.96
C PHE A 71 10.22 3.03 3.99
N GLU A 72 10.22 3.76 5.11
CA GLU A 72 11.13 3.53 6.23
C GLU A 72 10.41 3.67 7.57
N PHE A 73 10.96 3.07 8.63
CA PHE A 73 10.46 3.27 9.99
C PHE A 73 11.13 4.45 10.68
N PHE A 74 10.32 5.29 11.32
CA PHE A 74 10.79 6.25 12.31
C PHE A 74 10.90 5.55 13.65
N GLU A 75 12.13 5.28 14.08
CA GLU A 75 12.42 4.60 15.34
C GLU A 75 12.46 5.61 16.50
N THR A 76 12.29 5.12 17.72
CA THR A 76 12.27 5.97 18.92
C THR A 76 13.56 6.77 19.13
N LEU A 77 14.70 6.22 18.71
CA LEU A 77 15.98 6.93 18.76
C LEU A 77 16.03 8.14 17.82
N ASP A 78 15.20 8.18 16.79
CA ASP A 78 15.17 9.27 15.82
C ASP A 78 14.52 10.54 16.37
N TYR A 79 13.84 10.46 17.53
CA TYR A 79 13.42 11.65 18.27
C TYR A 79 14.59 12.48 18.80
N ASN A 80 15.79 11.89 18.92
CA ASN A 80 17.00 12.61 19.32
C ASN A 80 17.67 13.34 18.16
N LEU A 81 17.28 13.04 16.91
CA LEU A 81 17.85 13.68 15.72
C LEU A 81 17.24 15.07 15.53
N ASP A 82 18.08 16.03 15.13
CA ASP A 82 17.60 17.34 14.72
C ASP A 82 16.89 17.29 13.35
N LEU A 83 16.32 18.42 12.93
CA LEU A 83 15.57 18.51 11.67
C LEU A 83 16.44 18.23 10.44
N GLU A 84 17.70 18.66 10.45
CA GLU A 84 18.63 18.48 9.34
C GLU A 84 19.06 17.01 9.23
N GLU A 85 19.39 16.38 10.36
CA GLU A 85 19.70 14.96 10.46
C GLU A 85 18.54 14.09 9.98
N ARG A 86 17.30 14.40 10.41
CA ARG A 86 16.09 13.70 9.95
C ARG A 86 15.88 13.84 8.46
N ARG A 87 16.05 15.05 7.90
CA ARG A 87 15.93 15.26 6.45
C ARG A 87 16.94 14.43 5.67
N LYS A 88 18.21 14.41 6.12
CA LYS A 88 19.27 13.60 5.48
C LYS A 88 18.96 12.11 5.55
N LYS A 89 18.55 11.61 6.73
CA LYS A 89 18.21 10.20 6.94
C LYS A 89 17.06 9.74 6.04
N TYR A 90 16.02 10.56 5.89
CA TYR A 90 14.78 10.16 5.22
C TYR A 90 14.61 10.68 3.78
N MET A 91 15.60 11.37 3.21
CA MET A 91 15.50 12.04 1.90
C MET A 91 15.05 11.12 0.75
N ASN A 92 15.41 9.84 0.81
CA ASN A 92 15.13 8.88 -0.26
C ASN A 92 13.84 8.06 -0.05
N TYR A 93 13.09 8.33 1.02
CA TYR A 93 11.86 7.60 1.34
C TYR A 93 10.63 8.46 1.12
N ASN A 94 9.65 7.89 0.43
CA ASN A 94 8.39 8.58 0.14
C ASN A 94 7.43 8.55 1.33
N ASN A 95 7.56 7.54 2.18
CA ASN A 95 6.68 7.30 3.32
C ASN A 95 7.50 6.90 4.53
N ILE A 96 7.14 7.43 5.70
CA ILE A 96 7.77 7.12 6.96
C ILE A 96 6.68 6.61 7.91
N LEU A 97 6.85 5.42 8.48
CA LEU A 97 5.94 4.87 9.48
C LEU A 97 6.53 5.06 10.87
N CYS A 98 5.81 5.73 11.77
CA CYS A 98 6.22 5.77 13.17
C CYS A 98 5.98 4.42 13.84
N LYS A 99 6.95 4.01 14.64
CA LYS A 99 6.84 2.88 15.55
C LYS A 99 6.63 3.36 16.97
#